data_AF-A0A7C7VE77-F1
#
_entry.id   AF-A0A7C7VE77-F1
#
_cell.length_a   1.000
_cell.length_b   1.000
_cell.length_c   1.000
_cell.angle_alpha   90.00
_cell.angle_beta   90.00
_cell.angle_gamma   90.00
#
_symmetry.space_group_name_H-M   'P 1'
#
loop_
_entity.id
_entity.type
_entity.pdbx_description
1 polymer ?
#
loop_
_entity_poly.entity_id
_entity_poly.type
_entity_poly.pdbx_seq_one_letter_code
_entity_poly.pdbx_strand_id
1 'polypeptide(L)' 'FSQDYGWLKVDAFDDTGTPKHQRGVSTEPGIYFLGLPWQSRRGSTFIWGVWFDAKHVADQIATQRKYLDYRGPSDPTPG' A
#
# COMPACT_ATOMS: atom_id res chain seq x y z
N PHE A 1 6.40 -20.81 -8.09
CA PHE A 1 7.03 -19.73 -7.31
C PHE A 1 5.92 -18.94 -6.65
N SER A 2 5.86 -18.91 -5.32
CA SER A 2 4.93 -18.08 -4.54
C SER A 2 5.72 -16.97 -3.85
N GLN A 3 5.10 -15.82 -3.61
CA GLN A 3 5.71 -14.74 -2.84
C GLN A 3 5.62 -15.09 -1.36
N ASP A 4 6.76 -15.11 -0.66
CA ASP A 4 6.82 -15.36 0.78
C ASP A 4 6.94 -14.03 1.53
N TYR A 5 5.96 -13.77 2.40
CA TYR A 5 5.88 -12.58 3.24
C TYR A 5 6.14 -12.85 4.71
N GLY A 6 6.69 -14.02 5.09
CA GLY A 6 6.88 -14.42 6.49
C GLY A 6 7.72 -13.46 7.35
N TRP A 7 8.48 -12.57 6.71
CA TRP A 7 9.25 -11.49 7.35
C TRP A 7 8.38 -10.29 7.77
N LEU A 8 7.21 -10.08 7.15
CA LEU A 8 6.33 -8.96 7.42
C LEU A 8 5.24 -9.38 8.43
N LYS A 9 5.37 -8.94 9.68
CA LYS A 9 4.45 -9.27 10.79
C LYS A 9 3.34 -8.23 10.90
N VAL A 10 2.37 -8.27 9.99
CA VAL A 10 1.25 -7.32 9.91
C VAL A 10 -0.06 -8.05 9.59
N ASP A 11 -1.20 -7.45 9.92
CA ASP A 11 -2.54 -7.95 9.55
C ASP A 11 -2.94 -7.52 8.13
N ALA A 12 -2.03 -7.73 7.17
CA ALA A 12 -2.21 -7.37 5.76
C ALA A 12 -2.42 -8.58 4.85
N PHE A 13 -2.54 -9.79 5.42
CA PHE A 13 -2.62 -11.04 4.67
C PHE A 13 -3.93 -11.78 4.95
N ASP A 14 -4.36 -12.62 4.02
CA ASP A 14 -5.44 -13.59 4.25
C ASP A 14 -4.92 -14.90 4.85
N ASP A 15 -5.84 -15.82 5.13
CA ASP A 15 -5.54 -17.13 5.74
C ASP A 15 -4.62 -18.00 4.85
N THR A 16 -4.44 -17.61 3.58
CA THR A 16 -3.55 -18.27 2.62
C THR A 16 -2.17 -17.58 2.49
N GLY A 17 -1.95 -16.48 3.22
CA GLY A 17 -0.74 -15.67 3.14
C GLY A 17 -0.72 -14.70 1.95
N THR A 18 -1.85 -14.51 1.27
CA THR A 18 -1.96 -13.58 0.14
C THR A 18 -2.22 -12.16 0.65
N PRO A 19 -1.52 -11.14 0.13
CA PRO A 19 -1.75 -9.75 0.53
C PRO A 19 -3.19 -9.30 0.26
N LYS A 20 -3.88 -8.85 1.30
CA LYS A 20 -5.16 -8.13 1.20
C LYS A 20 -4.87 -6.71 0.75
N HIS A 21 -5.14 -6.41 -0.52
CA HIS A 21 -4.93 -5.07 -1.07
C HIS A 21 -5.98 -4.70 -2.12
N GLN A 22 -6.18 -3.39 -2.31
CA GLN A 22 -6.88 -2.83 -3.46
C GLN A 22 -5.90 -1.98 -4.27
N ARG A 23 -5.57 -2.44 -5.48
CA ARG A 23 -4.60 -1.77 -6.38
C ARG A 23 -3.24 -1.43 -5.75
N GLY A 24 -2.76 -2.27 -4.84
CA GLY A 24 -1.50 -2.07 -4.12
C GLY A 24 -1.62 -1.34 -2.78
N VAL A 25 -2.80 -0.84 -2.40
CA VAL A 25 -3.04 -0.28 -1.07
C VAL A 25 -3.53 -1.38 -0.13
N SER A 26 -2.84 -1.62 0.97
CA SER A 26 -3.27 -2.62 1.97
C SER A 26 -4.47 -2.15 2.78
N THR A 27 -5.15 -3.10 3.42
CA THR A 27 -6.05 -2.83 4.54
C THR A 27 -5.32 -2.24 5.75
N GLU A 28 -4.05 -2.60 5.94
CA GLU A 28 -3.23 -2.09 7.04
C GLU A 28 -2.62 -0.72 6.69
N PRO A 29 -2.84 0.32 7.52
CA PRO A 29 -2.26 1.63 7.29
C PRO A 29 -0.73 1.59 7.22
N GLY A 30 -0.15 2.26 6.22
CA GLY A 30 1.29 2.33 6.03
C GLY A 30 1.90 1.14 5.27
N ILE A 31 1.11 0.11 4.95
CA ILE A 31 1.54 -1.03 4.13
C ILE A 31 1.04 -0.87 2.69
N TYR A 32 1.95 -1.03 1.74
CA TYR A 32 1.65 -0.93 0.31
C TYR A 32 2.40 -2.02 -0.44
N PHE A 33 1.75 -2.56 -1.46
CA PHE A 33 2.27 -3.62 -2.31
C PHE A 33 2.40 -3.12 -3.74
N LEU A 34 3.50 -3.44 -4.42
CA LEU A 34 3.74 -3.04 -5.80
C LEU A 34 4.12 -4.25 -6.65
N GLY A 35 3.66 -4.27 -7.90
CA GLY A 35 4.07 -5.28 -8.88
C GLY A 35 3.36 -6.63 -8.71
N LEU A 36 2.24 -6.66 -7.98
CA LEU A 36 1.38 -7.85 -7.92
C LEU A 36 0.53 -7.95 -9.19
N PRO A 37 0.21 -9.17 -9.65
CA PRO A 37 -0.71 -9.34 -10.76
C PRO A 37 -2.07 -8.71 -10.39
N TRP A 38 -2.70 -8.05 -11.36
CA TRP A 38 -4.03 -7.43 -11.22
C TRP A 38 -4.12 -6.14 -10.39
N GLN A 39 -3.01 -5.42 -10.15
CA GLN A 39 -3.07 -4.10 -9.50
C GLN A 39 -3.66 -3.00 -10.40
N SER A 40 -3.24 -2.92 -11.66
CA SER A 40 -3.92 -2.12 -12.68
C SER A 40 -4.31 -2.94 -13.90
N ARG A 41 -3.44 -3.85 -14.35
CA ARG A 41 -3.67 -4.72 -15.53
C ARG A 41 -2.92 -6.04 -15.36
N ARG A 42 -3.21 -7.05 -16.20
CA ARG A 42 -2.40 -8.30 -16.27
C ARG A 42 -0.89 -8.04 -16.50
N GLY A 43 -0.52 -6.87 -17.03
CA GLY A 43 0.87 -6.43 -17.26
C GLY A 43 1.55 -5.70 -16.09
N SER A 44 0.91 -5.59 -14.92
CA SER A 44 1.47 -4.93 -13.72
C SER A 44 2.77 -5.55 -13.20
N THR A 45 3.10 -6.78 -13.63
CA THR A 45 4.34 -7.49 -13.28
C THR A 45 5.51 -7.17 -14.23
N PHE A 46 5.29 -6.36 -15.28
CA PHE A 46 6.30 -6.06 -16.30
C PHE A 46 6.99 -4.72 -16.01
N ILE A 47 8.32 -4.63 -16.23
CA ILE A 47 9.12 -3.42 -15.97
C ILE A 47 8.54 -2.16 -16.66
N TRP A 48 7.97 -2.32 -17.86
CA TRP A 48 7.35 -1.23 -18.61
C TRP A 48 5.87 -0.96 -18.23
N GLY A 49 5.23 -1.86 -17.48
CA GLY A 49 3.84 -1.74 -17.03
C GLY A 49 3.69 -1.26 -15.58
N VAL A 50 4.69 -1.51 -14.73
CA VAL A 50 4.66 -1.23 -13.29
C VAL A 50 4.67 0.25 -12.93
N TRP A 51 5.09 1.14 -13.85
CA TRP A 51 5.19 2.58 -13.54
C TRP A 51 3.84 3.22 -13.20
N PHE A 52 2.75 2.73 -13.80
CA PHE A 52 1.40 3.19 -13.47
C PHE A 52 1.01 2.80 -12.04
N ASP A 53 1.36 1.60 -11.61
CA ASP A 53 1.11 1.11 -10.25
C ASP A 53 1.99 1.85 -9.24
N ALA A 54 3.26 2.07 -9.58
CA ALA A 54 4.19 2.83 -8.75
C ALA A 54 3.71 4.26 -8.53
N LYS A 55 3.23 4.92 -9.60
CA LYS A 55 2.62 6.25 -9.50
C LYS A 55 1.39 6.23 -8.59
N HIS A 56 0.51 5.24 -8.75
CA HIS A 56 -0.70 5.15 -7.93
C HIS A 56 -0.38 4.97 -6.44
N VAL A 57 0.54 4.06 -6.10
CA VAL A 57 0.96 3.82 -4.71
C VAL A 57 1.63 5.06 -4.12
N ALA A 58 2.50 5.74 -4.88
CA ALA A 58 3.15 6.98 -4.42
C ALA A 58 2.13 8.10 -4.13
N ASP A 59 1.13 8.28 -4.99
CA ASP A 59 0.06 9.27 -4.79
C ASP A 59 -0.75 8.95 -3.51
N GLN A 60 -1.01 7.67 -3.22
CA GLN A 60 -1.69 7.22 -2.00
C GLN A 60 -0.87 7.46 -0.74
N ILE A 61 0.43 7.17 -0.77
CA ILE A 61 1.36 7.45 0.34
C ILE A 61 1.39 8.95 0.64
N ALA A 62 1.51 9.79 -0.40
CA ALA A 62 1.53 11.25 -0.23
C ALA A 62 0.22 11.78 0.37
N THR A 63 -0.91 11.23 -0.06
CA THR A 63 -2.23 11.58 0.48
C THR A 63 -2.36 11.19 1.95
N GLN A 64 -1.99 9.96 2.31
CA GLN A 64 -2.04 9.48 3.69
C GLN A 64 -1.13 10.28 4.62
N ARG A 65 0.09 10.62 4.17
CA ARG A 65 1.00 11.49 4.94
C ARG A 65 0.39 12.86 5.19
N LYS A 66 -0.22 13.48 4.17
CA LYS A 66 -0.92 14.77 4.36
C LYS A 66 -2.05 14.67 5.39
N TYR A 67 -2.80 13.57 5.41
CA TYR A 67 -3.84 13.36 6.42
C TYR A 67 -3.27 13.14 7.83
N LEU A 68 -2.16 12.40 7.96
CA LEU A 68 -1.50 12.19 9.26
C LEU A 68 -0.80 13.46 9.78
N ASP A 69 -0.22 14.25 8.89
CA ASP A 69 0.40 15.54 9.21
C ASP A 69 -0.64 16.64 9.44
N TYR A 70 -1.90 16.41 9.03
CA TYR A 70 -3.00 17.32 9.30
C TYR A 70 -3.36 17.25 10.78
N ARG A 71 -2.70 18.09 11.56
CA ARG A 71 -3.20 18.52 12.87
C ARG A 71 -4.47 19.33 12.64
N GLY A 72 -5.62 18.71 12.87
CA GLY A 72 -6.88 19.43 12.90
C GLY A 72 -6.85 20.50 14.01
N PRO A 73 -7.72 21.53 13.94
CA PRO A 73 -7.83 22.56 14.98
C PRO A 73 -8.19 22.03 16.39
N SER A 74 -8.39 20.72 16.55
CA SER A 74 -8.66 20.03 17.82
C SER A 74 -7.43 19.41 18.50
N ASP A 75 -6.23 19.57 17.94
CA ASP A 75 -5.01 19.04 18.57
C ASP A 75 -4.66 19.88 19.83
N PRO A 76 -4.53 19.28 21.03
CA PRO A 76 -4.28 20.03 22.25
C PRO A 76 -2.92 20.72 22.20
N THR A 77 -2.90 22.03 22.42
CA THR A 77 -1.68 22.84 22.54
C THR A 77 -0.75 22.21 23.57
N PRO A 78 0.54 21.95 23.25
CA PRO A 78 1.52 21.57 24.26
C PRO A 78 1.68 22.75 25.22
N GLY A 79 1.34 22.53 26.50
CA GLY A 79 1.59 23.46 27.60
C GLY A 79 3.03 23.42 28.09
#